data_AF-A0A5C6Y8Q6-F1
#
_entry.id   AF-A0A5C6Y8Q6-F1
#
_cell.length_a   1.000
_cell.length_b   1.000
_cell.length_c   1.000
_cell.angle_alpha   90.00
_cell.angle_beta   90.00
_cell.angle_gamma   90.00
#
_symmetry.space_group_name_H-M   'P 1'
#
loop_
_entity.id
_entity.type
_entity.pdbx_description
1 polymer ?
#
loop_
_entity_poly.entity_id
_entity_poly.type
_entity_poly.pdbx_seq_one_letter_code
_entity_poly.pdbx_strand_id
1 'polypeptide(L)'
;MKNTIYFLSILILFQSCYSYKTFKIENHGYTASNSIKIQLKNSKKYKGDVIEYKDDKLTLETWNEFVIIPFSEIKKIKERKKSNLKTQLLIRGLGTVIILALFYLLLTRI
;
A
#
# COMPACT_ATOMS: atom_id res chain seq x y z
N MET A 1 -11.68 -8.21 25.43
CA MET A 1 -10.98 -6.95 25.09
C MET A 1 -9.45 -7.09 25.02
N LYS A 2 -8.79 -7.93 25.82
CA LYS A 2 -7.31 -8.10 25.75
C LYS A 2 -6.86 -8.72 24.41
N ASN A 3 -7.58 -9.74 23.92
CA ASN A 3 -7.27 -10.42 22.65
C ASN A 3 -7.50 -9.54 21.41
N THR A 4 -8.50 -8.65 21.43
CA THR A 4 -8.80 -7.74 20.32
C THR A 4 -7.71 -6.70 20.11
N ILE A 5 -6.99 -6.30 21.18
CA ILE A 5 -5.86 -5.37 21.11
C ILE A 5 -4.68 -6.02 20.34
N TYR A 6 -4.36 -7.28 20.62
CA TYR A 6 -3.29 -7.98 19.90
C TYR A 6 -3.59 -8.13 18.40
N PHE A 7 -4.83 -8.44 18.04
CA PHE A 7 -5.26 -8.46 16.64
C PHE A 7 -5.14 -7.07 15.98
N LEU A 8 -5.53 -6.01 16.69
CA LEU A 8 -5.38 -4.64 16.18
C LEU A 8 -3.91 -4.28 15.96
N SER A 9 -3.01 -4.64 16.87
CA SER A 9 -1.58 -4.42 16.73
C SER A 9 -1.00 -5.12 15.49
N ILE A 10 -1.41 -6.36 15.24
CA ILE A 10 -1.00 -7.12 14.04
C ILE A 10 -1.48 -6.43 12.76
N LEU A 11 -2.73 -5.94 12.72
CA LEU A 11 -3.27 -5.20 11.58
C LEU A 11 -2.51 -3.89 11.30
N ILE A 12 -2.08 -3.17 12.35
CA ILE A 12 -1.27 -1.95 12.22
C ILE A 12 0.12 -2.26 11.64
N LEU A 13 0.74 -3.39 12.04
CA LEU A 13 2.02 -3.82 11.50
C LEU A 13 1.93 -4.12 9.99
N PHE A 14 0.83 -4.70 9.51
CA PHE A 14 0.59 -4.94 8.09
C PHE A 14 0.43 -3.66 7.26
N GLN A 15 -0.05 -2.56 7.85
CA GLN A 15 -0.12 -1.28 7.13
C GLN A 15 1.28 -0.70 6.85
N SER A 16 2.27 -0.97 7.70
CA SER A 16 3.65 -0.49 7.54
C SER A 16 4.40 -1.12 6.37
N CYS A 17 3.90 -2.23 5.82
CA CYS A 17 4.46 -2.92 4.66
C CYS A 17 4.28 -2.14 3.36
N TYR A 18 3.43 -1.12 3.36
CA TYR A 18 3.18 -0.24 2.23
C TYR A 18 3.74 1.16 2.49
N SER A 19 4.49 1.69 1.54
CA SER A 19 5.01 3.06 1.62
C SER A 19 4.73 3.82 0.34
N TYR A 20 4.44 5.12 0.48
CA TYR A 20 4.25 6.01 -0.64
C TYR A 20 5.57 6.71 -0.95
N LYS A 21 6.18 6.40 -2.09
CA LYS A 21 7.40 7.05 -2.53
C LYS A 21 7.08 8.08 -3.60
N THR A 22 7.59 9.30 -3.42
CA THR A 22 7.57 10.32 -4.48
C THR A 22 8.37 9.83 -5.66
N PHE A 23 7.83 10.01 -6.85
CA PHE A 23 8.55 9.75 -8.09
C PHE A 23 8.23 10.90 -9.06
N LYS A 24 9.14 11.14 -10.01
CA LYS A 24 8.92 12.12 -11.06
C LYS A 24 8.19 11.46 -12.23
N ILE A 25 7.36 12.24 -12.90
CA ILE A 25 6.55 11.84 -14.07
C ILE A 25 7.44 11.68 -15.33
N GLU A 26 8.75 11.84 -15.19
CA GLU A 26 9.73 11.70 -16.26
C GLU A 26 9.80 10.22 -16.71
N ASN A 27 9.02 9.88 -17.75
CA ASN A 27 9.27 8.82 -18.73
C ASN A 27 9.32 7.34 -18.30
N HIS A 28 8.58 6.92 -17.28
CA HIS A 28 8.40 5.48 -17.03
C HIS A 28 6.97 5.07 -17.30
N GLY A 29 6.81 4.21 -18.32
CA GLY A 29 5.54 3.63 -18.73
C GLY A 29 4.74 3.18 -17.51
N TYR A 30 3.63 3.88 -17.27
CA TYR A 30 2.79 3.61 -16.15
C TYR A 30 2.01 2.34 -16.40
N THR A 31 2.16 1.35 -15.52
CA THR A 31 1.22 0.24 -15.46
C THR A 31 -0.01 0.74 -14.71
N ALA A 32 -1.18 0.66 -15.36
CA ALA A 32 -2.50 1.12 -14.91
C ALA A 32 -3.06 0.40 -13.65
N SER A 33 -2.19 -0.13 -12.79
CA SER A 33 -2.57 -0.97 -11.65
C SER A 33 -2.02 -0.47 -10.31
N ASN A 34 -1.20 0.59 -10.29
CA ASN A 34 -0.57 1.02 -9.05
C ASN A 34 -1.37 2.17 -8.40
N SER A 35 -1.84 1.93 -7.17
CA SER A 35 -2.46 2.98 -6.36
C SER A 35 -1.48 4.14 -6.12
N ILE A 36 -1.90 5.35 -6.42
CA ILE A 36 -1.10 6.56 -6.25
C ILE A 36 -1.77 7.57 -5.30
N LYS A 37 -0.95 8.47 -4.78
CA LYS A 37 -1.36 9.66 -4.06
C LYS A 37 -0.87 10.88 -4.82
N ILE A 38 -1.78 11.77 -5.16
CA ILE A 38 -1.49 13.01 -5.87
C ILE A 38 -1.71 14.16 -4.91
N GLN A 39 -0.80 15.11 -4.95
CA GLN A 39 -0.95 16.41 -4.30
C GLN A 39 -0.98 17.47 -5.39
N LEU A 40 -2.06 18.23 -5.42
CA LEU A 40 -2.25 19.36 -6.33
C LEU A 40 -1.57 20.61 -5.80
N LYS A 41 -1.40 21.60 -6.69
CA LYS A 41 -0.88 22.93 -6.35
C LYS A 41 -1.76 23.65 -5.33
N ASN A 42 -3.07 23.47 -5.39
CA ASN A 42 -4.05 23.98 -4.43
C ASN A 42 -4.09 23.19 -3.09
N SER A 43 -3.11 22.32 -2.84
CA SER A 43 -3.01 21.46 -1.65
C SER A 43 -4.08 20.37 -1.50
N LYS A 44 -5.03 20.22 -2.45
CA LYS A 44 -5.92 19.06 -2.49
C LYS A 44 -5.12 17.78 -2.72
N LYS A 45 -5.57 16.69 -2.09
CA LYS A 45 -4.92 15.39 -2.18
C LYS A 45 -5.93 14.36 -2.66
N TYR A 46 -5.57 13.64 -3.71
CA TYR A 46 -6.35 12.51 -4.22
C TYR A 46 -5.57 11.21 -4.01
N LYS A 47 -6.30 10.13 -3.73
CA LYS A 47 -5.75 8.78 -3.59
C LYS A 47 -6.64 7.84 -4.39
N GLY A 48 -6.06 7.15 -5.36
CA GLY A 48 -6.79 6.28 -6.25
C GLY A 48 -5.86 5.42 -7.10
N ASP A 49 -6.45 4.51 -7.85
CA ASP A 49 -5.77 3.71 -8.86
C ASP A 49 -5.75 4.46 -10.19
N VAL A 50 -4.65 4.32 -10.93
CA VAL A 50 -4.53 5.02 -12.21
C VAL A 50 -5.15 4.20 -13.31
N ILE A 51 -6.16 4.74 -13.97
CA ILE A 51 -6.83 4.07 -15.08
C ILE A 51 -6.14 4.43 -16.39
N GLU A 52 -5.88 5.72 -16.60
CA GLU A 52 -5.39 6.21 -17.88
C GLU A 52 -4.55 7.48 -17.74
N TYR A 53 -3.54 7.58 -18.61
CA TYR A 53 -2.76 8.78 -18.88
C TYR A 53 -2.98 9.17 -20.34
N LYS A 54 -3.75 10.22 -20.58
CA LYS A 54 -4.08 10.65 -21.94
C LYS A 54 -4.19 12.17 -22.03
N ASP A 55 -3.67 12.74 -23.11
CA ASP A 55 -3.81 14.16 -23.45
C ASP A 55 -3.47 15.12 -22.30
N ASP A 56 -2.35 14.87 -21.61
CA ASP A 56 -1.87 15.62 -20.45
C ASP A 56 -2.83 15.60 -19.23
N LYS A 57 -3.74 14.62 -19.18
CA LYS A 57 -4.67 14.36 -18.09
C LYS A 57 -4.43 12.99 -17.48
N LEU A 58 -4.71 12.90 -16.18
CA LEU A 58 -4.61 11.72 -15.37
C LEU A 58 -5.99 11.35 -14.84
N THR A 59 -6.48 10.17 -15.24
CA THR A 59 -7.76 9.64 -14.79
C THR A 59 -7.54 8.64 -13.65
N LEU A 60 -8.22 8.88 -12.53
CA LEU A 60 -8.06 8.11 -11.30
C LEU A 60 -9.37 7.47 -10.90
N GLU A 61 -9.32 6.21 -10.51
CA GLU A 61 -10.38 5.56 -9.76
C GLU A 61 -10.18 5.84 -8.28
N THR A 62 -11.05 6.64 -7.70
CA THR A 62 -11.16 6.77 -6.23
C THR A 62 -12.27 5.84 -5.75
N TRP A 63 -12.31 5.55 -4.45
CA TRP A 63 -13.34 4.67 -3.84
C TRP A 63 -14.77 4.95 -4.32
N ASN A 64 -15.11 6.22 -4.58
CA ASN A 64 -16.48 6.65 -4.87
C ASN A 64 -16.69 7.14 -6.30
N GLU A 65 -15.63 7.52 -7.02
CA GLU A 65 -15.76 8.27 -8.27
C GLU A 65 -14.49 8.24 -9.13
N PHE A 66 -14.68 8.56 -10.41
CA PHE A 66 -13.61 8.82 -11.35
C PHE A 66 -13.21 10.30 -11.32
N VAL A 67 -11.93 10.56 -11.08
CA VAL A 67 -11.40 11.93 -11.00
C VAL A 67 -10.41 12.16 -12.13
N ILE A 68 -10.65 13.18 -12.94
CA ILE A 68 -9.77 13.60 -14.03
C ILE A 68 -8.98 14.81 -13.58
N ILE A 69 -7.65 14.72 -13.63
CA ILE A 69 -6.74 15.77 -13.14
C ILE A 69 -5.75 16.15 -14.26
N PRO A 70 -5.65 17.42 -14.64
CA PRO A 70 -4.61 17.87 -15.57
C PRO A 70 -3.23 17.87 -14.89
N PHE A 71 -2.19 17.42 -15.60
CA PHE A 71 -0.82 17.38 -15.05
C PHE A 71 -0.30 18.76 -14.63
N SER A 72 -0.75 19.82 -15.30
CA SER A 72 -0.43 21.21 -14.98
C SER A 72 -0.79 21.60 -13.55
N GLU A 73 -1.78 20.97 -12.94
CA GLU A 73 -2.19 21.24 -11.56
C GLU A 73 -1.46 20.37 -10.53
N ILE A 74 -0.75 19.34 -10.98
CA ILE A 74 -0.10 18.37 -10.10
C ILE A 74 1.20 18.96 -9.55
N LYS A 75 1.35 18.93 -8.23
CA LYS A 75 2.57 19.34 -7.52
C LYS A 75 3.48 18.16 -7.25
N LYS A 76 2.92 17.04 -6.76
CA LYS A 76 3.67 15.82 -6.43
C LYS A 76 2.81 14.58 -6.66
N ILE A 77 3.42 13.53 -7.21
CA ILE A 77 2.82 12.20 -7.28
C ILE A 77 3.65 11.25 -6.42
N LYS A 78 2.95 10.38 -5.68
CA LYS A 78 3.56 9.29 -4.92
C LYS A 78 2.92 7.97 -5.29
N GLU A 79 3.74 6.98 -5.59
CA GLU A 79 3.29 5.63 -5.89
C GLU A 79 3.33 4.80 -4.62
N ARG A 80 2.32 3.94 -4.43
CA ARG A 80 2.37 2.94 -3.38
C ARG A 80 3.31 1.82 -3.79
N LYS A 81 4.45 1.71 -3.11
CA LYS A 81 5.36 0.57 -3.25
C LYS A 81 5.19 -0.38 -2.08
N LYS A 82 5.04 -1.67 -2.38
CA LYS A 82 5.14 -2.75 -1.41
C LYS A 82 6.61 -2.87 -0.99
N SER A 83 6.86 -2.94 0.32
CA SER A 83 8.18 -3.29 0.83
C SER A 83 8.29 -4.81 0.87
N ASN A 84 8.91 -5.39 -0.17
CA ASN A 84 9.09 -6.84 -0.28
C ASN A 84 9.84 -7.41 0.93
N LEU A 85 10.90 -6.72 1.38
CA LEU A 85 11.70 -7.14 2.53
C LEU A 85 10.88 -7.19 3.83
N LYS A 86 10.09 -6.15 4.12
CA LYS A 86 9.23 -6.13 5.32
C LYS A 86 8.13 -7.19 5.26
N THR A 87 7.58 -7.42 4.07
CA THR A 87 6.53 -8.42 3.85
C THR A 87 7.08 -9.83 4.07
N GLN A 88 8.25 -10.15 3.51
CA GLN A 88 8.90 -11.45 3.69
C GLN A 88 9.30 -11.70 5.14
N LEU A 89 9.81 -10.69 5.85
CA LEU A 89 10.16 -10.81 7.26
C LEU A 89 8.95 -11.13 8.13
N LEU A 90 7.81 -10.46 7.90
CA LEU A 90 6.57 -10.73 8.62
C LEU A 90 6.04 -12.15 8.36
N ILE A 91 6.05 -12.60 7.10
CA ILE A 91 5.59 -13.95 6.74
C ILE A 91 6.47 -15.00 7.42
N ARG A 92 7.79 -14.83 7.35
CA ARG A 92 8.74 -15.76 7.99
C ARG A 92 8.58 -15.76 9.51
N GLY A 93 8.45 -14.59 10.13
CA GLY A 93 8.30 -14.47 11.59
C GLY A 93 6.99 -15.06 12.12
N LEU A 94 5.86 -14.85 11.43
CA LEU A 94 4.59 -15.48 11.81
C LEU A 94 4.62 -16.99 11.58
N GLY A 95 5.22 -17.44 10.48
CA GLY A 95 5.38 -18.86 10.16
C GLY A 95 6.17 -19.61 11.22
N THR A 96 7.29 -19.07 11.69
CA THR A 96 8.11 -19.71 12.73
C THR A 96 7.38 -19.82 14.07
N VAL A 97 6.63 -18.79 14.48
CA VAL A 97 5.86 -18.81 15.73
C VAL A 97 4.76 -19.89 15.70
N ILE A 98 4.05 -20.02 14.58
CA ILE A 98 3.00 -21.05 14.42
C ILE A 98 3.60 -22.46 14.46
N ILE A 99 4.72 -22.68 13.77
CA ILE A 99 5.39 -23.99 13.74
C ILE A 99 5.86 -24.39 15.15
N LEU A 100 6.48 -23.46 15.90
CA LEU A 100 6.92 -23.73 17.26
C LEU A 100 5.75 -24.01 18.21
N ALA A 101 4.63 -23.31 18.07
CA ALA A 101 3.44 -23.56 18.86
C ALA A 101 2.83 -24.94 18.58
N LEU A 102 2.75 -25.35 17.31
CA LEU A 102 2.29 -26.68 16.91
C LEU A 102 3.22 -27.79 17.42
N PHE A 103 4.54 -27.57 17.32
CA PHE A 103 5.54 -28.50 17.83
C PHE A 103 5.43 -28.67 19.36
N TYR A 104 5.26 -27.58 20.10
CA TYR A 104 5.04 -27.61 21.55
C TYR A 104 3.76 -28.37 21.93
N LEU A 105 2.66 -28.16 21.20
CA LEU A 105 1.40 -28.88 21.40
C LEU A 105 1.51 -30.38 21.11
N LEU A 106 2.28 -30.77 20.10
CA LEU A 106 2.58 -32.18 19.80
C LEU A 106 3.39 -32.83 20.93
N LEU A 107 4.41 -32.14 21.44
CA LEU A 107 5.26 -32.61 22.54
C LEU A 107 4.53 -32.73 23.88
N THR A 108 3.50 -31.91 24.13
CA THR A 108 2.72 -31.95 25.37
C THR A 108 1.52 -32.90 25.32
N ARG A 109 1.17 -33.43 24.13
CA ARG A 109 0.14 -34.46 23.95
C ARG A 109 0.69 -35.89 23.89
N ILE A 110 2.01 -36.05 23.90
CA ILE A 110 2.74 -37.31 24.07
C ILE A 110 3.14 -37.43 25.54
#